data_AF-A0AA36IU48-F1
#
_entry.id   AF-A0AA36IU48-F1
#
_cell.length_a   1.000
_cell.length_b   1.000
_cell.length_c   1.000
_cell.angle_alpha   90.00
_cell.angle_beta   90.00
_cell.angle_gamma   90.00
#
_symmetry.space_group_name_H-M   'P 1'
#
loop_
_entity.id
_entity.type
_entity.pdbx_description
1 polymer ?
#
loop_
_entity_poly.entity_id
_entity_poly.type
_entity_poly.pdbx_seq_one_letter_code
_entity_poly.pdbx_strand_id
1 'polypeptide(L)'
;MPQLARTARWHRSFLPHVTSSFFYLFLCMFVHASMLVYIGKELHVMNLFAGQMYLCDFGAELAGCTLDDSSESCVGPYGTTVTAPRLYSWSQLATRTFVRDSLVGVFPDQEESIRKVADPGEYGIESYYCRLLCCLVYVISIIQELDNIFNMMKLLYYIPTEDEPWFTLGQEDEDPASETMEKWLSQVEVKVAGMPRTWKIVNVLLVLVPKMMLWEMTASTGINFLMETGGIDDIIVNSVALGFMLQLDEVLTDAMMSREVNVLLDECKDYPLFDEGEVQTRNDEETLNKLEALKPSSLRLAWELIPRSLVLALLLLFYYVYRYYTLHCEFVDGRWVSKDMHLPTSLTFSIANSFLGRFFPVNAAEQPYWSFGG
;
A
#
# COMPACT_ATOMS: atom_id res chain seq x y z
N MET A 1 16.27 -18.81 -7.33
CA MET A 1 16.20 -20.16 -7.96
C MET A 1 16.61 -20.25 -9.44
N PRO A 2 16.06 -19.48 -10.41
CA PRO A 2 16.41 -19.66 -11.83
C PRO A 2 17.91 -19.55 -12.13
N GLN A 3 18.61 -18.64 -11.42
CA GLN A 3 20.05 -18.46 -11.58
C GLN A 3 20.89 -19.61 -11.00
N LEU A 4 20.42 -20.25 -9.92
CA LEU A 4 21.04 -21.47 -9.39
C LEU A 4 20.91 -22.63 -10.37
N ALA A 5 19.71 -22.81 -10.94
CA ALA A 5 19.48 -23.83 -11.96
C ALA A 5 20.34 -23.57 -13.21
N ARG A 6 20.47 -22.31 -13.64
CA ARG A 6 21.35 -21.91 -14.74
C ARG A 6 22.81 -22.30 -14.46
N THR A 7 23.31 -21.99 -13.28
CA THR A 7 24.67 -22.33 -12.85
C THR A 7 24.89 -23.85 -12.85
N ALA A 8 23.89 -24.63 -12.42
CA ALA A 8 23.88 -26.08 -12.48
C ALA A 8 23.57 -26.65 -13.89
N ARG A 9 23.65 -25.83 -14.95
CA ARG A 9 23.34 -26.21 -16.34
C ARG A 9 21.97 -26.88 -16.51
N TRP A 10 20.97 -26.38 -15.77
CA TRP A 10 19.60 -26.88 -15.76
C TRP A 10 19.48 -28.36 -15.36
N HIS A 11 20.28 -28.80 -14.39
CA HIS A 11 20.16 -30.14 -13.83
C HIS A 11 18.72 -30.44 -13.40
N ARG A 12 18.24 -31.67 -13.68
CA ARG A 12 16.83 -32.05 -13.52
C ARG A 12 16.30 -31.83 -12.10
N SER A 13 17.16 -31.95 -11.10
CA SER A 13 16.79 -31.72 -9.69
C SER A 13 16.37 -30.28 -9.39
N PHE A 14 16.89 -29.28 -10.12
CA PHE A 14 16.53 -27.88 -9.90
C PHE A 14 15.28 -27.44 -10.66
N LEU A 15 14.88 -28.17 -11.71
CA LEU A 15 13.73 -27.81 -12.54
C LEU A 15 12.41 -27.73 -11.75
N PRO A 16 12.09 -28.68 -10.84
CA PRO A 16 10.91 -28.56 -9.98
C PRO A 16 10.95 -27.28 -9.14
N HIS A 17 12.07 -26.98 -8.49
CA HIS A 17 12.17 -25.79 -7.63
C HIS A 17 12.05 -24.48 -8.41
N VAL A 18 12.61 -24.40 -9.62
CA VAL A 18 12.42 -23.23 -10.50
C VAL A 18 10.97 -23.08 -10.92
N THR A 19 10.34 -24.18 -11.32
CA THR A 19 8.94 -24.19 -11.75
C THR A 19 8.02 -23.76 -10.60
N SER A 20 8.21 -24.34 -9.42
CA SER A 20 7.48 -23.96 -8.20
C SER A 20 7.72 -22.50 -7.83
N SER A 21 8.94 -21.98 -7.93
CA SER A 21 9.23 -20.57 -7.65
C SER A 21 8.44 -19.61 -8.54
N PHE A 22 8.36 -19.88 -9.84
CA PHE A 22 7.55 -19.07 -10.76
C PHE A 22 6.04 -19.22 -10.50
N PHE A 23 5.60 -20.44 -10.17
CA PHE A 23 4.22 -20.68 -9.79
C PHE A 23 3.83 -19.89 -8.53
N TYR A 24 4.68 -19.88 -7.50
CA TYR A 24 4.45 -19.12 -6.27
C TYR A 24 4.48 -17.62 -6.50
N LEU A 25 5.41 -17.12 -7.32
CA LEU A 25 5.42 -15.71 -7.73
C LEU A 25 4.09 -15.32 -8.39
N PHE A 26 3.62 -16.11 -9.36
CA PHE A 26 2.35 -15.86 -10.02
C PHE A 26 1.16 -15.95 -9.05
N LEU A 27 1.16 -16.93 -8.16
CA LEU A 27 0.12 -17.09 -7.15
C LEU A 27 0.08 -15.90 -6.19
N CYS A 28 1.22 -15.43 -5.69
CA CYS A 28 1.30 -14.26 -4.82
C CYS A 28 0.77 -13.01 -5.52
N MET A 29 1.23 -12.75 -6.75
CA MET A 29 0.72 -11.62 -7.55
C MET A 29 -0.78 -11.74 -7.79
N PHE A 30 -1.28 -12.95 -8.09
CA PHE A 30 -2.69 -13.19 -8.33
C PHE A 30 -3.55 -12.96 -7.09
N VAL A 31 -3.15 -13.50 -5.92
CA VAL A 31 -3.91 -13.34 -4.68
C VAL A 31 -3.92 -11.88 -4.24
N HIS A 32 -2.75 -11.21 -4.26
CA HIS A 32 -2.64 -9.79 -3.91
C HIS A 32 -3.46 -8.91 -4.86
N ALA A 33 -3.31 -9.10 -6.18
CA ALA A 33 -4.12 -8.38 -7.16
C ALA A 33 -5.62 -8.62 -6.96
N SER A 34 -6.03 -9.85 -6.67
CA SER A 34 -7.44 -10.19 -6.43
C SER A 34 -7.99 -9.47 -5.21
N MET A 35 -7.25 -9.47 -4.10
CA MET A 35 -7.66 -8.71 -2.90
C MET A 35 -7.80 -7.21 -3.19
N LEU A 36 -6.83 -6.61 -3.89
CA LEU A 36 -6.91 -5.20 -4.29
C LEU A 36 -8.08 -4.91 -5.20
N VAL A 37 -8.43 -5.82 -6.13
CA VAL A 37 -9.60 -5.69 -6.99
C VAL A 37 -10.89 -5.73 -6.17
N TYR A 38 -10.99 -6.56 -5.13
CA TYR A 38 -12.17 -6.59 -4.27
C TYR A 38 -12.29 -5.34 -3.40
N ILE A 39 -11.19 -4.82 -2.83
CA ILE A 39 -11.22 -3.54 -2.11
C ILE A 39 -11.59 -2.39 -3.07
N GLY A 40 -10.99 -2.36 -4.26
CA GLY A 40 -11.32 -1.38 -5.29
C GLY A 40 -12.79 -1.46 -5.74
N LYS A 41 -13.34 -2.66 -5.84
CA LYS A 41 -14.77 -2.87 -6.14
C LYS A 41 -15.66 -2.32 -5.03
N GLU A 42 -15.30 -2.56 -3.78
CA GLU A 42 -16.05 -2.02 -2.64
C GLU A 42 -16.09 -0.48 -2.73
N LEU A 43 -14.93 0.14 -2.90
CA LEU A 43 -14.77 1.59 -2.98
C LEU A 43 -15.48 2.24 -4.18
N HIS A 44 -15.32 1.67 -5.37
CA HIS A 44 -15.76 2.32 -6.61
C HIS A 44 -17.13 1.87 -7.10
N VAL A 45 -17.70 0.81 -6.54
CA VAL A 45 -18.98 0.26 -6.99
C VAL A 45 -19.95 0.10 -5.83
N MET A 46 -19.55 -0.63 -4.79
CA MET A 46 -20.49 -0.96 -3.70
C MET A 46 -20.84 0.25 -2.85
N ASN A 47 -19.87 1.11 -2.51
CA ASN A 47 -20.13 2.35 -1.78
C ASN A 47 -21.06 3.29 -2.54
N LEU A 48 -20.89 3.40 -3.87
CA LEU A 48 -21.77 4.20 -4.72
C LEU A 48 -23.20 3.64 -4.76
N PHE A 49 -23.35 2.31 -4.90
CA PHE A 49 -24.66 1.67 -4.81
C PHE A 49 -25.31 1.84 -3.43
N ALA A 50 -24.51 1.89 -2.39
CA ALA A 50 -24.98 2.18 -1.04
C ALA A 50 -25.39 3.65 -0.86
N GLY A 51 -25.11 4.53 -1.82
CA GLY A 51 -25.39 5.96 -1.77
C GLY A 51 -24.34 6.77 -1.01
N GLN A 52 -23.20 6.18 -0.66
CA GLN A 52 -22.17 6.81 0.15
C GLN A 52 -21.42 7.88 -0.66
N MET A 53 -21.35 9.10 -0.11
CA MET A 53 -20.56 10.22 -0.67
C MET A 53 -19.11 10.17 -0.18
N TYR A 54 -18.21 10.89 -0.87
CA TYR A 54 -16.82 10.99 -0.44
C TYR A 54 -16.69 11.89 0.80
N LEU A 55 -15.89 11.50 1.81
CA LEU A 55 -15.88 12.22 3.09
C LEU A 55 -15.25 13.61 3.05
N CYS A 56 -14.33 13.89 2.11
CA CYS A 56 -13.65 15.18 1.94
C CYS A 56 -13.34 15.88 3.30
N ASP A 57 -13.83 17.12 3.53
CA ASP A 57 -13.67 17.84 4.80
C ASP A 57 -14.91 17.82 5.71
N PHE A 58 -15.88 16.93 5.47
CA PHE A 58 -17.11 16.90 6.25
C PHE A 58 -16.85 16.63 7.73
N GLY A 59 -17.05 17.62 8.59
CA GLY A 59 -16.82 17.53 10.04
C GLY A 59 -15.39 17.84 10.49
N ALA A 60 -14.47 18.24 9.59
CA ALA A 60 -13.10 18.60 9.98
C ALA A 60 -13.05 19.80 10.95
N GLU A 61 -14.00 20.73 10.85
CA GLU A 61 -14.06 21.96 11.64
C GLU A 61 -15.12 21.94 12.77
N LEU A 62 -15.51 20.75 13.24
CA LEU A 62 -16.50 20.58 14.33
C LEU A 62 -16.26 21.48 15.55
N ALA A 63 -14.98 21.73 15.90
CA ALA A 63 -14.62 22.55 17.05
C ALA A 63 -15.05 24.02 16.91
N GLY A 64 -15.22 24.51 15.67
CA GLY A 64 -15.69 25.86 15.38
C GLY A 64 -17.21 25.98 15.26
N CYS A 65 -17.93 24.87 15.12
CA CYS A 65 -19.38 24.87 14.93
C CYS A 65 -20.12 24.93 16.26
N THR A 66 -20.58 26.12 16.64
CA THR A 66 -21.49 26.28 17.77
C THR A 66 -22.93 25.99 17.35
N LEU A 67 -23.80 25.62 18.30
CA LEU A 67 -25.22 25.33 18.04
C LEU A 67 -25.98 26.53 17.43
N ASP A 68 -25.49 27.75 17.66
CA ASP A 68 -26.13 28.99 17.21
C ASP A 68 -25.51 29.52 15.89
N ASP A 69 -24.36 28.98 15.47
CA ASP A 69 -23.70 29.39 14.23
C ASP A 69 -24.31 28.70 13.01
N SER A 70 -25.18 29.43 12.32
CA SER A 70 -25.65 29.11 10.97
C SER A 70 -24.59 29.39 9.89
N SER A 71 -23.31 29.46 10.27
CA SER A 71 -22.22 29.66 9.32
C SER A 71 -22.22 28.53 8.28
N GLU A 72 -22.07 28.91 7.00
CA GLU A 72 -22.13 27.99 5.86
C GLU A 72 -21.09 26.85 5.96
N SER A 73 -20.00 27.06 6.71
CA SER A 73 -18.95 26.07 6.99
C SER A 73 -19.44 24.88 7.82
N CYS A 74 -20.50 25.04 8.61
CA CYS A 74 -21.02 24.00 9.49
C CYS A 74 -22.13 23.15 8.85
N VAL A 75 -22.33 23.25 7.54
CA VAL A 75 -23.36 22.49 6.82
C VAL A 75 -22.79 21.14 6.35
N GLY A 76 -23.45 20.04 6.71
CA GLY A 76 -23.07 18.69 6.31
C GLY A 76 -23.51 18.37 4.87
N PRO A 77 -23.19 17.17 4.37
CA PRO A 77 -23.54 16.78 3.01
C PRO A 77 -25.05 16.71 2.74
N TYR A 78 -25.89 16.59 3.77
CA TYR A 78 -27.35 16.64 3.64
C TYR A 78 -27.93 18.05 3.81
N GLY A 79 -27.09 19.08 3.89
CA GLY A 79 -27.54 20.46 3.99
C GLY A 79 -27.98 20.89 5.39
N THR A 80 -27.79 20.06 6.43
CA THR A 80 -28.12 20.44 7.81
C THR A 80 -26.87 20.72 8.65
N THR A 81 -27.02 21.43 9.77
CA THR A 81 -25.89 21.85 10.61
C THR A 81 -25.22 20.64 11.29
N VAL A 82 -23.95 20.40 11.01
CA VAL A 82 -23.14 19.38 11.66
C VAL A 82 -22.93 19.75 13.12
N THR A 83 -23.31 18.85 14.02
CA THR A 83 -23.02 18.97 15.45
C THR A 83 -22.48 17.63 15.94
N ALA A 84 -21.62 17.63 16.96
CA ALA A 84 -21.02 16.42 17.52
C ALA A 84 -22.04 15.28 17.82
N PRO A 85 -23.23 15.51 18.44
CA PRO A 85 -24.19 14.44 18.70
C PRO A 85 -24.99 13.97 17.47
N ARG A 86 -24.91 14.70 16.35
CA ARG A 86 -25.61 14.39 15.08
C ARG A 86 -24.69 13.73 14.06
N LEU A 87 -23.41 13.52 14.36
CA LEU A 87 -22.49 12.81 13.48
C LEU A 87 -22.63 11.30 13.64
N TYR A 88 -22.84 10.63 12.51
CA TYR A 88 -23.04 9.19 12.47
C TYR A 88 -22.21 8.55 11.36
N SER A 89 -21.90 7.26 11.55
CA SER A 89 -21.34 6.44 10.48
C SER A 89 -22.35 6.24 9.34
N TRP A 90 -21.87 5.87 8.16
CA TRP A 90 -22.74 5.72 6.98
C TRP A 90 -23.88 4.72 7.24
N SER A 91 -23.59 3.59 7.88
CA SER A 91 -24.58 2.54 8.19
C SER A 91 -25.67 3.03 9.15
N GLN A 92 -25.29 3.82 10.15
CA GLN A 92 -26.22 4.44 11.09
C GLN A 92 -27.09 5.47 10.38
N LEU A 93 -26.50 6.35 9.58
CA LEU A 93 -27.22 7.39 8.85
C LEU A 93 -28.20 6.80 7.82
N ALA A 94 -27.76 5.81 7.05
CA ALA A 94 -28.60 5.09 6.09
C ALA A 94 -29.79 4.42 6.77
N THR A 95 -29.57 3.77 7.91
CA THR A 95 -30.64 3.14 8.70
C THR A 95 -31.65 4.16 9.21
N ARG A 96 -31.18 5.29 9.75
CA ARG A 96 -32.06 6.36 10.27
C ARG A 96 -32.86 7.03 9.15
N THR A 97 -32.22 7.27 8.01
CA THR A 97 -32.85 7.79 6.80
C THR A 97 -33.95 6.85 6.32
N PHE A 98 -33.64 5.55 6.22
CA PHE A 98 -34.61 4.53 5.84
C PHE A 98 -35.82 4.47 6.77
N VAL A 99 -35.60 4.52 8.09
CA VAL A 99 -36.69 4.53 9.08
C VAL A 99 -37.57 5.78 8.94
N ARG A 100 -36.95 6.96 8.85
CA ARG A 100 -37.67 8.22 8.64
C ARG A 100 -38.52 8.17 7.38
N ASP A 101 -37.93 7.79 6.25
CA ASP A 101 -38.62 7.79 4.95
C ASP A 101 -39.71 6.72 4.88
N SER A 102 -39.51 5.58 5.54
CA SER A 102 -40.56 4.56 5.71
C SER A 102 -41.73 5.08 6.54
N LEU A 103 -41.48 5.80 7.64
CA LEU A 103 -42.53 6.40 8.46
C LEU A 103 -43.30 7.47 7.68
N VAL A 104 -42.61 8.31 6.90
CA VAL A 104 -43.25 9.28 6.01
C VAL A 104 -44.13 8.57 4.96
N GLY A 105 -43.64 7.47 4.38
CA GLY A 105 -44.41 6.67 3.44
C GLY A 105 -45.67 6.03 4.05
N VAL A 106 -45.63 5.63 5.33
CA VAL A 106 -46.78 5.06 6.05
C VAL A 106 -47.75 6.15 6.54
N PHE A 107 -47.25 7.31 6.96
CA PHE A 107 -48.02 8.40 7.55
C PHE A 107 -47.76 9.73 6.80
N PRO A 108 -48.23 9.88 5.56
CA PRO A 108 -47.96 11.07 4.75
C PRO A 108 -48.52 12.35 5.38
N ASP A 109 -49.67 12.29 6.06
CA ASP A 109 -50.25 13.44 6.76
C ASP A 109 -49.40 13.96 7.93
N GLN A 110 -48.43 13.15 8.40
CA GLN A 110 -47.51 13.50 9.49
C GLN A 110 -46.09 13.76 9.00
N GLU A 111 -45.87 13.93 7.69
CA GLU A 111 -44.52 14.07 7.11
C GLU A 111 -43.69 15.15 7.81
N GLU A 112 -44.23 16.36 7.99
CA GLU A 112 -43.52 17.46 8.64
C GLU A 112 -43.15 17.14 10.10
N SER A 113 -44.08 16.52 10.84
CA SER A 113 -43.83 16.10 12.23
C SER A 113 -42.78 14.99 12.29
N ILE A 114 -42.82 14.03 11.37
CA ILE A 114 -41.87 12.91 11.31
C ILE A 114 -40.49 13.44 10.93
N ARG A 115 -40.35 14.27 9.89
CA ARG A 115 -39.06 14.85 9.51
C ARG A 115 -38.46 15.72 10.62
N LYS A 116 -39.30 16.39 11.40
CA LYS A 116 -38.87 17.19 12.56
C LYS A 116 -38.37 16.33 13.73
N VAL A 117 -39.01 15.17 13.99
CA VAL A 117 -38.69 14.33 15.15
C VAL A 117 -37.65 13.25 14.81
N ALA A 118 -37.74 12.66 13.63
CA ALA A 118 -36.86 11.62 13.11
C ALA A 118 -35.76 12.22 12.23
N ASP A 119 -34.94 13.06 12.85
CA ASP A 119 -33.74 13.62 12.22
C ASP A 119 -32.68 12.50 12.03
N PRO A 120 -32.25 12.23 10.78
CA PRO A 120 -31.24 11.21 10.53
C PRO A 120 -29.86 11.63 11.07
N GLY A 121 -29.61 12.93 11.26
CA GLY A 121 -28.30 13.49 11.57
C GLY A 121 -27.51 13.83 10.31
N GLU A 122 -26.19 13.82 10.41
CA GLU A 122 -25.26 14.14 9.33
C GLU A 122 -24.18 13.07 9.19
N TYR A 123 -23.71 12.89 7.94
CA TYR A 123 -22.54 12.09 7.65
C TYR A 123 -21.28 12.93 7.83
N GLY A 124 -20.26 12.39 8.48
CA GLY A 124 -18.99 13.11 8.58
C GLY A 124 -17.91 12.34 9.30
N ILE A 125 -16.78 13.02 9.45
CA ILE A 125 -15.57 12.54 10.08
C ILE A 125 -15.68 12.73 11.59
N GLU A 126 -15.46 11.66 12.37
CA GLU A 126 -15.36 11.79 13.83
C GLU A 126 -14.08 12.52 14.27
N SER A 127 -12.95 12.23 13.60
CA SER A 127 -11.66 12.87 13.88
C SER A 127 -10.74 12.92 12.65
N TYR A 128 -10.55 14.13 12.09
CA TYR A 128 -9.66 14.37 10.95
C TYR A 128 -8.21 13.99 11.25
N TYR A 129 -7.70 14.36 12.43
CA TYR A 129 -6.32 14.07 12.82
C TYR A 129 -6.08 12.58 13.05
N CYS A 130 -7.06 11.84 13.58
CA CYS A 130 -6.96 10.39 13.73
C CYS A 130 -6.81 9.72 12.35
N ARG A 131 -7.60 10.16 11.37
CA ARG A 131 -7.47 9.68 9.99
C ARG A 131 -6.11 9.94 9.39
N LEU A 132 -5.60 11.17 9.47
CA LEU A 132 -4.27 11.49 8.96
C LEU A 132 -3.18 10.68 9.66
N LEU A 133 -3.32 10.45 10.97
CA LEU A 133 -2.40 9.61 11.72
C LEU A 133 -2.44 8.15 11.26
N CYS A 134 -3.63 7.57 11.06
CA CYS A 134 -3.78 6.20 10.51
C CYS A 134 -3.21 6.10 9.09
N CYS A 135 -3.45 7.09 8.23
CA CYS A 135 -2.84 7.16 6.91
C CYS A 135 -1.31 7.26 7.00
N LEU A 136 -0.76 8.03 7.93
CA LEU A 136 0.69 8.12 8.16
C LEU A 136 1.27 6.78 8.60
N VAL A 137 0.65 6.11 9.57
CA VAL A 137 1.07 4.78 10.04
C VAL A 137 1.07 3.76 8.89
N TYR A 138 0.03 3.79 8.06
CA TYR A 138 -0.06 2.96 6.86
C TYR A 138 1.02 3.29 5.82
N VAL A 139 1.34 4.57 5.59
CA VAL A 139 2.41 4.94 4.67
C VAL A 139 3.79 4.56 5.22
N ILE A 140 3.99 4.58 6.54
CA ILE A 140 5.23 4.10 7.14
C ILE A 140 5.39 2.59 6.90
N SER A 141 4.33 1.79 7.00
CA SER A 141 4.41 0.35 6.73
C SER A 141 4.69 0.05 5.25
N ILE A 142 4.10 0.80 4.32
CA ILE A 142 4.30 0.56 2.88
C ILE A 142 5.66 1.03 2.34
N ILE A 143 6.38 1.87 3.09
CA ILE A 143 7.73 2.31 2.71
C ILE A 143 8.73 1.17 2.74
N GLN A 144 8.58 0.21 3.65
CA GLN A 144 9.48 -0.95 3.71
C GLN A 144 9.45 -1.72 2.38
N GLU A 145 8.26 -1.89 1.81
CA GLU A 145 8.11 -2.50 0.48
C GLU A 145 8.70 -1.66 -0.64
N LEU A 146 8.60 -0.33 -0.56
CA LEU A 146 9.23 0.56 -1.53
C LEU A 146 10.76 0.46 -1.48
N ASP A 147 11.34 0.41 -0.28
CA ASP A 147 12.78 0.22 -0.08
C ASP A 147 13.24 -1.14 -0.62
N ASN A 148 12.45 -2.20 -0.42
CA ASN A 148 12.69 -3.52 -1.01
C ASN A 148 12.68 -3.48 -2.54
N ILE A 149 11.73 -2.76 -3.16
CA ILE A 149 11.66 -2.54 -4.61
C ILE A 149 12.89 -1.76 -5.11
N PHE A 150 13.30 -0.72 -4.40
CA PHE A 150 14.49 0.06 -4.76
C PHE A 150 15.78 -0.74 -4.61
N ASN A 151 15.91 -1.55 -3.56
CA ASN A 151 17.06 -2.43 -3.38
C ASN A 151 17.12 -3.50 -4.48
N MET A 152 15.99 -4.07 -4.88
CA MET A 152 15.91 -4.97 -6.03
C MET A 152 16.31 -4.28 -7.34
N MET A 153 15.86 -3.05 -7.56
CA MET A 153 16.22 -2.25 -8.73
C MET A 153 17.73 -1.95 -8.75
N LYS A 154 18.30 -1.53 -7.62
CA LYS A 154 19.75 -1.31 -7.46
C LYS A 154 20.53 -2.59 -7.71
N LEU A 155 20.11 -3.71 -7.14
CA LEU A 155 20.75 -5.01 -7.33
C LEU A 155 20.81 -5.39 -8.81
N LEU A 156 19.69 -5.29 -9.53
CA LEU A 156 19.64 -5.58 -10.97
C LEU A 156 20.52 -4.63 -11.81
N TYR A 157 20.67 -3.38 -11.38
CA TYR A 157 21.53 -2.39 -12.01
C TYR A 157 23.02 -2.70 -11.79
N TYR A 158 23.42 -2.96 -10.55
CA TYR A 158 24.83 -3.12 -10.16
C TYR A 158 25.42 -4.50 -10.46
N ILE A 159 24.63 -5.58 -10.47
CA ILE A 159 25.13 -6.91 -10.82
C ILE A 159 25.80 -6.87 -12.22
N PRO A 160 27.01 -7.44 -12.42
CA PRO A 160 27.65 -7.43 -13.74
C PRO A 160 26.84 -8.22 -14.78
N THR A 161 26.99 -7.86 -16.06
CA THR A 161 26.31 -8.58 -17.14
C THR A 161 27.16 -9.74 -17.66
N GLU A 162 27.69 -10.54 -16.75
CA GLU A 162 28.53 -11.68 -17.05
C GLU A 162 27.82 -12.97 -16.66
N ASP A 163 28.12 -14.05 -17.36
CA ASP A 163 27.58 -15.37 -17.07
C ASP A 163 28.42 -16.01 -15.96
N GLU A 164 28.26 -15.52 -14.73
CA GLU A 164 29.01 -16.03 -13.58
C GLU A 164 28.20 -17.09 -12.82
N PRO A 165 28.87 -18.06 -12.16
CA PRO A 165 28.21 -19.06 -11.35
C PRO A 165 27.73 -18.49 -10.00
N TRP A 166 26.47 -18.73 -9.66
CA TRP A 166 25.82 -18.28 -8.40
C TRP A 166 26.04 -19.22 -7.21
N PHE A 167 26.68 -20.36 -7.45
CA PHE A 167 27.22 -21.17 -6.36
C PHE A 167 28.65 -21.58 -6.71
N THR A 168 29.49 -21.61 -5.69
CA THR A 168 30.86 -22.11 -5.77
C THR A 168 31.01 -23.28 -4.82
N LEU A 169 31.66 -24.34 -5.30
CA LEU A 169 32.09 -25.41 -4.42
C LEU A 169 33.34 -24.92 -3.69
N GLY A 170 33.33 -24.98 -2.36
CA GLY A 170 34.50 -24.76 -1.54
C GLY A 170 35.65 -25.67 -1.98
N GLN A 171 36.89 -25.28 -1.70
CA GLN A 171 38.04 -26.13 -1.95
C GLN A 171 37.85 -27.46 -1.19
N GLU A 172 38.08 -28.58 -1.87
CA GLU A 172 38.03 -29.90 -1.25
C GLU A 172 39.07 -29.95 -0.13
N ASP A 173 38.61 -30.01 1.12
CA ASP A 173 39.48 -30.40 2.22
C ASP A 173 39.97 -31.83 1.94
N GLU A 174 41.30 -32.04 1.99
CA GLU A 174 41.99 -33.29 1.63
C GLU A 174 41.61 -34.54 2.46
N ASP A 175 40.61 -34.46 3.35
CA ASP A 175 40.17 -35.57 4.18
C ASP A 175 38.87 -36.22 3.66
N PRO A 176 38.99 -37.22 2.75
CA PRO A 176 37.86 -37.97 2.19
C PRO A 176 37.18 -38.90 3.20
N ALA A 177 37.72 -39.07 4.42
CA ALA A 177 37.21 -40.04 5.38
C ALA A 177 35.99 -39.54 6.19
N SER A 178 35.62 -38.25 6.09
CA SER A 178 34.50 -37.64 6.83
C SER A 178 33.42 -37.03 5.93
N GLU A 179 33.10 -37.67 4.81
CA GLU A 179 32.03 -37.23 3.90
C GLU A 179 30.63 -37.49 4.48
N THR A 180 30.22 -36.67 5.46
CA THR A 180 28.82 -36.57 5.86
C THR A 180 28.09 -35.64 4.88
N MET A 181 26.81 -35.89 4.59
CA MET A 181 25.97 -35.02 3.74
C MET A 181 25.98 -33.54 4.18
N GLU A 182 26.08 -33.30 5.49
CA GLU A 182 26.21 -31.95 6.06
C GLU A 182 27.49 -31.25 5.60
N LYS A 183 28.62 -31.97 5.46
CA LYS A 183 29.89 -31.43 4.96
C LYS A 183 29.77 -31.01 3.50
N TRP A 184 29.06 -31.79 2.69
CA TRP A 184 28.78 -31.43 1.29
C TRP A 184 27.87 -30.19 1.18
N LEU A 185 26.87 -30.07 2.05
CA LEU A 185 26.01 -28.88 2.09
C LEU A 185 26.78 -27.64 2.54
N SER A 186 27.67 -27.76 3.53
CA SER A 186 28.50 -26.63 3.98
C SER A 186 29.55 -26.18 2.97
N GLN A 187 29.90 -27.04 2.00
CA GLN A 187 30.82 -26.69 0.91
C GLN A 187 30.14 -25.91 -0.23
N VAL A 188 28.81 -25.87 -0.29
CA VAL A 188 28.09 -25.11 -1.31
C VAL A 188 27.90 -23.69 -0.82
N GLU A 189 28.73 -22.77 -1.31
CA GLU A 189 28.56 -21.36 -1.04
C GLU A 189 27.62 -20.74 -2.09
N VAL A 190 26.45 -20.30 -1.65
CA VAL A 190 25.50 -19.57 -2.50
C VAL A 190 25.83 -18.07 -2.44
N LYS A 191 26.04 -17.45 -3.59
CA LYS A 191 26.34 -16.02 -3.69
C LYS A 191 25.64 -15.38 -4.88
N VAL A 192 25.37 -14.09 -4.75
CA VAL A 192 24.93 -13.29 -5.88
C VAL A 192 26.13 -13.03 -6.80
N ALA A 193 26.02 -13.43 -8.06
CA ALA A 193 27.05 -13.23 -9.08
C ALA A 193 26.46 -12.58 -10.34
N GLY A 194 27.30 -12.32 -11.34
CA GLY A 194 26.90 -11.83 -12.66
C GLY A 194 25.65 -12.50 -13.23
N MET A 195 24.83 -11.71 -13.91
CA MET A 195 23.60 -12.15 -14.55
C MET A 195 23.56 -11.74 -16.03
N PRO A 196 23.29 -12.67 -16.97
CA PRO A 196 23.12 -12.34 -18.37
C PRO A 196 22.03 -11.29 -18.61
N ARG A 197 22.22 -10.43 -19.62
CA ARG A 197 21.29 -9.36 -20.02
C ARG A 197 19.84 -9.83 -20.19
N THR A 198 19.64 -10.98 -20.81
CA THR A 198 18.32 -11.57 -21.03
C THR A 198 17.60 -11.86 -19.72
N TRP A 199 18.30 -12.44 -18.74
CA TRP A 199 17.76 -12.72 -17.43
C TRP A 199 17.49 -11.46 -16.61
N LYS A 200 18.28 -10.40 -16.77
CA LYS A 200 17.97 -9.10 -16.16
C LYS A 200 16.64 -8.55 -16.68
N ILE A 201 16.43 -8.57 -18.00
CA ILE A 201 15.18 -8.11 -18.63
C ILE A 201 14.00 -8.94 -18.12
N VAL A 202 14.15 -10.27 -18.03
CA VAL A 202 13.10 -11.15 -17.49
C VAL A 202 12.76 -10.80 -16.04
N ASN A 203 13.76 -10.56 -15.18
CA ASN A 203 13.50 -10.14 -13.78
C ASN A 203 12.83 -8.77 -13.72
N VAL A 204 13.24 -7.82 -14.54
CA VAL A 204 12.60 -6.49 -14.61
C VAL A 204 11.12 -6.63 -15.00
N LEU A 205 10.83 -7.37 -16.07
CA LEU A 205 9.48 -7.48 -16.62
C LEU A 205 8.54 -8.38 -15.79
N LEU A 206 9.04 -9.48 -15.23
CA LEU A 206 8.21 -10.47 -14.53
C LEU A 206 8.17 -10.28 -13.00
N VAL A 207 9.13 -9.57 -12.42
CA VAL A 207 9.23 -9.39 -10.96
C VAL A 207 9.11 -7.92 -10.59
N LEU A 208 10.03 -7.07 -11.07
CA LEU A 208 10.11 -5.68 -10.62
C LEU A 208 8.90 -4.84 -11.03
N VAL A 209 8.51 -4.89 -12.32
CA VAL A 209 7.38 -4.10 -12.84
C VAL A 209 6.06 -4.51 -12.17
N PRO A 210 5.67 -5.80 -12.10
CA PRO A 210 4.47 -6.21 -11.39
C PRO A 210 4.49 -5.84 -9.91
N LYS A 211 5.62 -6.00 -9.21
CA LYS A 211 5.72 -5.62 -7.79
C LYS A 211 5.56 -4.11 -7.59
N MET A 212 6.13 -3.28 -8.47
CA MET A 212 5.94 -1.83 -8.45
C MET A 212 4.49 -1.43 -8.74
N MET A 213 3.81 -2.11 -9.67
CA MET A 213 2.39 -1.87 -9.95
C MET A 213 1.51 -2.24 -8.76
N LEU A 214 1.74 -3.39 -8.14
CA LEU A 214 1.02 -3.82 -6.93
C LEU A 214 1.25 -2.87 -5.76
N TRP A 215 2.47 -2.37 -5.59
CA TRP A 215 2.81 -1.39 -4.56
C TRP A 215 2.04 -0.08 -4.74
N GLU A 216 2.07 0.52 -5.94
CA GLU A 216 1.34 1.77 -6.24
C GLU A 216 -0.17 1.60 -6.02
N MET A 217 -0.73 0.47 -6.48
CA MET A 217 -2.15 0.18 -6.28
C MET A 217 -2.50 -0.02 -4.82
N THR A 218 -1.66 -0.71 -4.06
CA THR A 218 -1.87 -0.92 -2.63
C THR A 218 -1.87 0.43 -1.93
N ALA A 219 -0.86 1.27 -2.16
CA ALA A 219 -0.75 2.60 -1.57
C ALA A 219 -1.96 3.48 -1.90
N SER A 220 -2.33 3.57 -3.18
CA SER A 220 -3.45 4.41 -3.63
C SER A 220 -4.80 3.90 -3.11
N THR A 221 -5.04 2.58 -3.15
CA THR A 221 -6.31 1.98 -2.70
C THR A 221 -6.43 2.06 -1.18
N GLY A 222 -5.35 1.80 -0.45
CA GLY A 222 -5.30 1.86 1.00
C GLY A 222 -5.56 3.27 1.54
N ILE A 223 -4.96 4.31 0.93
CA ILE A 223 -5.24 5.70 1.31
C ILE A 223 -6.69 6.06 1.00
N ASN A 224 -7.20 5.76 -0.20
CA ASN A 224 -8.60 6.03 -0.52
C ASN A 224 -9.54 5.32 0.46
N PHE A 225 -9.26 4.08 0.83
CA PHE A 225 -10.05 3.31 1.80
C PHE A 225 -10.06 3.95 3.19
N LEU A 226 -8.90 4.39 3.70
CA LEU A 226 -8.81 5.07 4.99
C LEU A 226 -9.45 6.46 4.96
N MET A 227 -9.35 7.18 3.85
CA MET A 227 -9.96 8.51 3.69
C MET A 227 -11.50 8.44 3.62
N GLU A 228 -12.07 7.35 3.12
CA GLU A 228 -13.52 7.11 3.11
C GLU A 228 -14.08 6.54 4.41
N THR A 229 -13.21 6.14 5.34
CA THR A 229 -13.63 5.57 6.62
C THR A 229 -13.92 6.70 7.62
N GLY A 230 -15.17 6.82 8.07
CA GLY A 230 -15.63 7.90 8.96
C GLY A 230 -15.43 7.62 10.46
N GLY A 231 -15.58 6.36 10.88
CA GLY A 231 -15.47 5.93 12.28
C GLY A 231 -14.04 5.69 12.74
N ILE A 232 -13.73 6.05 13.99
CA ILE A 232 -12.39 5.86 14.60
C ILE A 232 -12.04 4.37 14.77
N ASP A 233 -13.00 3.55 15.15
CA ASP A 233 -12.82 2.10 15.28
C ASP A 233 -12.59 1.44 13.92
N ASP A 234 -13.43 1.77 12.94
CA ASP A 234 -13.32 1.25 11.58
C ASP A 234 -11.96 1.62 10.95
N ILE A 235 -11.50 2.87 11.10
CA ILE A 235 -10.25 3.31 10.47
C ILE A 235 -9.01 2.63 11.08
N ILE A 236 -9.04 2.36 12.39
CA ILE A 236 -7.96 1.64 13.07
C ILE A 236 -7.93 0.19 12.57
N VAL A 237 -9.07 -0.51 12.55
CA VAL A 237 -9.15 -1.90 12.08
C VAL A 237 -8.74 -2.01 10.61
N ASN A 238 -9.23 -1.10 9.77
CA ASN A 238 -8.89 -1.05 8.35
C ASN A 238 -7.39 -0.80 8.12
N SER A 239 -6.77 0.07 8.90
CA SER A 239 -5.33 0.33 8.80
C SER A 239 -4.47 -0.90 9.13
N VAL A 240 -4.87 -1.68 10.15
CA VAL A 240 -4.19 -2.92 10.53
C VAL A 240 -4.39 -4.00 9.46
N ALA A 241 -5.61 -4.14 8.92
CA ALA A 241 -5.92 -5.10 7.86
C ALA A 241 -5.12 -4.82 6.58
N LEU A 242 -4.93 -3.55 6.21
CA LEU A 242 -4.07 -3.17 5.08
C LEU A 242 -2.60 -3.52 5.32
N GLY A 243 -2.12 -3.49 6.58
CA GLY A 243 -0.79 -3.96 6.94
C GLY A 243 -0.59 -5.45 6.70
N PHE A 244 -1.59 -6.28 7.02
CA PHE A 244 -1.56 -7.72 6.72
C PHE A 244 -1.46 -8.00 5.22
N MET A 245 -2.13 -7.20 4.38
CA MET A 245 -2.05 -7.35 2.93
C MET A 245 -0.63 -7.18 2.39
N LEU A 246 0.18 -6.30 2.99
CA LEU A 246 1.56 -6.08 2.58
C LEU A 246 2.49 -7.26 2.91
N GLN A 247 2.16 -8.05 3.92
CA GLN A 247 2.95 -9.22 4.36
C GLN A 247 2.51 -10.54 3.70
N LEU A 248 1.50 -10.49 2.83
CA LEU A 248 0.88 -11.68 2.27
C LEU A 248 1.85 -12.46 1.37
N ASP A 249 2.72 -11.79 0.64
CA ASP A 249 3.73 -12.44 -0.21
C ASP A 249 4.77 -13.20 0.61
N GLU A 250 5.23 -12.63 1.72
CA GLU A 250 6.13 -13.28 2.67
C GLU A 250 5.48 -14.54 3.28
N VAL A 251 4.25 -14.41 3.79
CA VAL A 251 3.51 -15.53 4.41
C VAL A 251 3.25 -16.66 3.41
N LEU A 252 2.84 -16.32 2.17
CA LEU A 252 2.61 -17.32 1.13
C LEU A 252 3.91 -18.00 0.71
N THR A 253 4.99 -17.24 0.60
CA THR A 253 6.29 -17.77 0.19
C THR A 253 6.86 -18.70 1.26
N ASP A 254 6.85 -18.29 2.53
CA ASP A 254 7.33 -19.10 3.65
C ASP A 254 6.53 -20.39 3.82
N ALA A 255 5.20 -20.32 3.68
CA ALA A 255 4.34 -21.49 3.81
C ALA A 255 4.44 -22.48 2.64
N MET A 256 4.77 -22.02 1.43
CA MET A 256 4.72 -22.85 0.23
C MET A 256 6.09 -23.26 -0.32
N MET A 257 7.16 -22.52 -0.02
CA MET A 257 8.50 -22.90 -0.43
C MET A 257 8.96 -24.18 0.29
N SER A 258 9.73 -25.01 -0.42
CA SER A 258 10.28 -26.22 0.19
C SER A 258 11.39 -25.83 1.16
N ARG A 259 11.57 -26.63 2.22
CA ARG A 259 12.58 -26.36 3.24
C ARG A 259 13.98 -26.21 2.65
N GLU A 260 14.29 -26.97 1.61
CA GLU A 260 15.58 -26.92 0.91
C GLU A 260 15.80 -25.56 0.22
N VAL A 261 14.76 -24.98 -0.37
CA VAL A 261 14.84 -23.67 -1.00
C VAL A 261 15.03 -22.59 0.06
N ASN A 262 14.32 -22.67 1.19
CA ASN A 262 14.48 -21.71 2.29
C ASN A 262 15.91 -21.77 2.84
N VAL A 263 16.46 -22.96 3.10
CA VAL A 263 17.86 -23.11 3.52
C VAL A 263 18.84 -22.51 2.49
N LEU A 264 18.62 -22.72 1.19
CA LEU A 264 19.48 -22.11 0.16
C LEU A 264 19.35 -20.59 0.07
N LEU A 265 18.19 -20.02 0.40
CA LEU A 265 17.97 -18.58 0.44
C LEU A 265 18.61 -17.96 1.70
N ASP A 266 18.48 -18.63 2.84
CA ASP A 266 19.07 -18.22 4.12
C ASP A 266 20.60 -18.24 4.08
N GLU A 267 21.19 -19.20 3.36
CA GLU A 267 22.64 -19.31 3.15
C GLU A 267 23.17 -18.43 1.99
N CYS A 268 22.30 -17.67 1.31
CA CYS A 268 22.74 -16.78 0.24
C CYS A 268 23.49 -15.58 0.81
N LYS A 269 24.77 -15.47 0.49
CA LYS A 269 25.58 -14.31 0.90
C LYS A 269 25.08 -13.01 0.27
N ASP A 270 25.15 -11.95 1.06
CA ASP A 270 24.87 -10.59 0.60
C ASP A 270 25.77 -10.18 -0.57
N TYR A 271 25.24 -9.35 -1.46
CA TYR A 271 26.01 -8.74 -2.55
C TYR A 271 26.59 -7.41 -2.08
N PRO A 272 27.90 -7.32 -1.75
CA PRO A 272 28.49 -6.06 -1.33
C PRO A 272 28.48 -5.08 -2.52
N LEU A 273 27.69 -4.01 -2.42
CA LEU A 273 27.67 -2.94 -3.42
C LEU A 273 28.96 -2.10 -3.42
N PHE A 274 29.69 -2.13 -2.31
CA PHE A 274 30.95 -1.43 -2.13
C PHE A 274 32.02 -2.45 -1.78
N ASP A 275 33.20 -2.33 -2.37
CA ASP A 275 34.33 -3.20 -2.07
C ASP A 275 34.81 -2.93 -0.63
N GLU A 276 34.38 -3.78 0.30
CA GLU A 276 34.77 -3.71 1.71
C GLU A 276 36.27 -3.94 1.89
N GLY A 277 36.94 -4.57 0.91
CA GLY A 277 38.38 -4.82 0.92
C GLY A 277 39.21 -3.54 0.94
N GLU A 278 38.74 -2.47 0.29
CA GLU A 278 39.38 -1.14 0.36
C GLU A 278 39.17 -0.45 1.72
N VAL A 279 38.11 -0.80 2.45
CA VAL A 279 37.82 -0.20 3.76
C VAL A 279 38.61 -0.92 4.85
N GLN A 280 38.67 -2.25 4.82
CA GLN A 280 39.42 -3.04 5.81
C GLN A 280 40.94 -2.86 5.72
N THR A 281 41.47 -2.44 4.57
CA THR A 281 42.92 -2.17 4.40
C THR A 281 43.35 -0.78 4.86
N ARG A 282 42.42 0.13 5.18
CA ARG A 282 42.77 1.45 5.71
C ARG A 282 43.00 1.37 7.21
N ASN A 283 44.13 1.91 7.65
CA ASN A 283 44.47 2.04 9.07
C ASN A 283 43.39 2.89 9.78
N ASP A 284 42.91 2.46 10.96
CA ASP A 284 41.82 3.11 11.71
C ASP A 284 42.05 4.62 11.90
N GLU A 285 43.33 5.01 12.03
CA GLU A 285 43.78 6.39 12.18
C GLU A 285 43.49 7.25 10.92
N GLU A 286 43.62 6.70 9.71
CA GLU A 286 43.26 7.42 8.48
C GLU A 286 41.74 7.62 8.37
N THR A 287 40.95 6.64 8.80
CA THR A 287 39.49 6.71 8.78
C THR A 287 38.99 7.74 9.79
N LEU A 288 39.55 7.75 11.00
CA LEU A 288 39.28 8.78 12.02
C LEU A 288 39.68 10.18 11.55
N ASN A 289 40.87 10.35 10.96
CA ASN A 289 41.32 11.64 10.45
C ASN A 289 40.44 12.16 9.30
N LYS A 290 39.94 11.28 8.42
CA LYS A 290 38.96 11.66 7.39
C LYS A 290 37.62 12.04 8.01
N LEU A 291 37.15 11.34 9.04
CA LEU A 291 35.93 11.68 9.77
C LEU A 291 36.04 13.03 10.50
N GLU A 292 37.18 13.31 11.14
CA GLU A 292 37.44 14.60 11.79
C GLU A 292 37.58 15.75 10.79
N ALA A 293 38.26 15.51 9.66
CA ALA A 293 38.36 16.48 8.56
C ALA A 293 37.00 16.76 7.91
N LEU A 294 36.10 15.77 7.93
CA LEU A 294 34.71 15.90 7.50
C LEU A 294 33.81 16.55 8.54
N LYS A 295 34.33 17.32 9.53
CA LYS A 295 33.55 18.08 10.51
C LYS A 295 32.32 18.71 9.84
N PRO A 296 31.14 18.08 9.96
CA PRO A 296 29.99 18.55 9.21
C PRO A 296 29.58 19.87 9.84
N SER A 297 29.29 20.87 9.02
CA SER A 297 28.58 22.07 9.50
C SER A 297 27.39 21.62 10.34
N SER A 298 27.10 22.28 11.46
CA SER A 298 26.03 21.89 12.39
C SER A 298 24.68 21.59 11.72
N LEU A 299 24.38 22.27 10.60
CA LEU A 299 23.20 22.04 9.76
C LEU A 299 23.19 20.67 9.06
N ARG A 300 24.33 20.17 8.61
CA ARG A 300 24.45 18.85 7.97
C ARG A 300 24.25 17.73 8.97
N LEU A 301 24.72 17.91 10.21
CA LEU A 301 24.49 16.96 11.30
C LEU A 301 23.00 16.91 11.69
N ALA A 302 22.33 18.08 11.71
CA ALA A 302 20.88 18.13 11.89
C ALA A 302 20.12 17.43 10.74
N TRP A 303 20.59 17.55 9.50
CA TRP A 303 19.98 16.86 8.35
C TRP A 303 20.21 15.34 8.37
N GLU A 304 21.38 14.88 8.85
CA GLU A 304 21.68 13.44 9.03
C GLU A 304 20.90 12.81 10.19
N LEU A 305 20.47 13.60 11.17
CA LEU A 305 19.58 13.16 12.26
C LEU A 305 18.13 12.91 11.81
N ILE A 306 17.69 13.51 10.70
CA ILE A 306 16.32 13.32 10.22
C ILE A 306 16.25 11.96 9.49
N PRO A 307 15.40 11.02 9.95
CA PRO A 307 15.24 9.74 9.26
C PRO A 307 14.66 9.99 7.87
N ARG A 308 15.46 9.71 6.83
CA ARG A 308 15.08 9.92 5.42
C ARG A 308 13.79 9.19 5.06
N SER A 309 13.55 8.02 5.66
CA SER A 309 12.32 7.25 5.54
C SER A 309 11.09 8.01 6.03
N LEU A 310 11.19 8.75 7.15
CA LEU A 310 10.08 9.57 7.65
C LEU A 310 9.75 10.73 6.72
N VAL A 311 10.77 11.40 6.17
CA VAL A 311 10.57 12.49 5.19
C VAL A 311 9.88 11.94 3.95
N LEU A 312 10.33 10.79 3.45
CA LEU A 312 9.69 10.11 2.33
C LEU A 312 8.23 9.74 2.67
N ALA A 313 7.96 9.29 3.90
CA ALA A 313 6.60 8.97 4.37
C ALA A 313 5.69 10.18 4.35
N LEU A 314 6.17 11.31 4.85
CA LEU A 314 5.40 12.56 4.85
C LEU A 314 5.14 13.07 3.43
N LEU A 315 6.12 12.94 2.53
CA LEU A 315 5.94 13.31 1.11
C LEU A 315 4.94 12.40 0.39
N LEU A 316 5.02 11.09 0.61
CA LEU A 316 4.07 10.13 0.03
C LEU A 316 2.67 10.32 0.59
N LEU A 317 2.54 10.51 1.91
CA LEU A 317 1.27 10.83 2.55
C LEU A 317 0.65 12.09 1.93
N PHE A 318 1.43 13.17 1.85
CA PHE A 318 0.97 14.42 1.24
C PHE A 318 0.54 14.20 -0.22
N TYR A 319 1.35 13.48 -1.00
CA TYR A 319 1.03 13.16 -2.39
C TYR A 319 -0.28 12.39 -2.54
N TYR A 320 -0.48 11.31 -1.78
CA TYR A 320 -1.68 10.48 -1.90
C TYR A 320 -2.93 11.16 -1.34
N VAL A 321 -2.82 11.89 -0.23
CA VAL A 321 -3.94 12.69 0.31
C VAL A 321 -4.31 13.79 -0.68
N TYR A 322 -3.33 14.54 -1.20
CA TYR A 322 -3.59 15.55 -2.23
C TYR A 322 -4.25 14.94 -3.47
N ARG A 323 -3.75 13.80 -3.95
CA ARG A 323 -4.35 13.06 -5.06
C ARG A 323 -5.80 12.67 -4.76
N TYR A 324 -6.10 12.18 -3.56
CA TYR A 324 -7.46 11.86 -3.13
C TYR A 324 -8.38 13.09 -3.24
N TYR A 325 -7.99 14.23 -2.65
CA TYR A 325 -8.79 15.47 -2.72
C TYR A 325 -9.01 15.93 -4.16
N THR A 326 -7.98 15.94 -5.01
CA THR A 326 -8.14 16.37 -6.40
C THR A 326 -9.04 15.45 -7.23
N LEU A 327 -9.08 14.16 -6.91
CA LEU A 327 -9.90 13.17 -7.62
C LEU A 327 -11.35 13.18 -7.14
N HIS A 328 -11.59 13.25 -5.83
CA HIS A 328 -12.90 13.01 -5.21
C HIS A 328 -13.63 14.26 -4.73
N CYS A 329 -12.89 15.35 -4.52
CA CYS A 329 -13.41 16.58 -3.91
C CYS A 329 -13.28 17.78 -4.86
N GLU A 330 -14.15 18.77 -4.65
CA GLU A 330 -14.09 20.09 -5.27
C GLU A 330 -14.14 21.17 -4.19
N PHE A 331 -13.55 22.33 -4.50
CA PHE A 331 -13.46 23.43 -3.53
C PHE A 331 -14.60 24.41 -3.77
N VAL A 332 -15.57 24.44 -2.85
CA VAL A 332 -16.80 25.24 -2.92
C VAL A 332 -16.94 26.03 -1.62
N ASP A 333 -17.15 27.34 -1.71
CA ASP A 333 -17.38 28.25 -0.58
C ASP A 333 -16.33 28.15 0.54
N GLY A 334 -15.05 27.96 0.17
CA GLY A 334 -13.95 27.93 1.13
C GLY A 334 -13.65 26.55 1.74
N ARG A 335 -14.32 25.49 1.31
CA ARG A 335 -14.13 24.12 1.82
C ARG A 335 -14.08 23.06 0.71
N TRP A 336 -13.54 21.89 1.02
CA TRP A 336 -13.57 20.74 0.12
C TRP A 336 -14.85 19.92 0.34
N VAL A 337 -15.69 19.86 -0.69
CA VAL A 337 -16.92 19.05 -0.74
C VAL A 337 -16.77 17.90 -1.74
N SER A 338 -17.54 16.84 -1.56
CA SER A 338 -17.56 15.72 -2.51
C SER A 338 -18.10 16.19 -3.86
N LYS A 339 -17.46 15.75 -4.95
CA LYS A 339 -17.99 15.94 -6.31
C LYS A 339 -19.32 15.21 -6.47
N ASP A 340 -20.10 15.63 -7.47
CA ASP A 340 -21.34 14.96 -7.87
C ASP A 340 -21.16 13.44 -8.02
N MET A 341 -22.05 12.69 -7.37
CA MET A 341 -21.96 11.24 -7.27
C MET A 341 -22.95 10.58 -8.23
N HIS A 342 -22.45 9.69 -9.07
CA HIS A 342 -23.23 9.01 -10.10
C HIS A 342 -23.34 7.52 -9.80
N LEU A 343 -24.53 6.95 -9.98
CA LEU A 343 -24.75 5.52 -9.75
C LEU A 343 -24.03 4.71 -10.83
N PRO A 344 -23.23 3.69 -10.48
CA PRO A 344 -22.63 2.80 -11.46
C PRO A 344 -23.73 2.02 -12.19
N THR A 345 -23.61 1.88 -13.51
CA THR A 345 -24.62 1.17 -14.32
C THR A 345 -24.49 -0.35 -14.24
N SER A 346 -23.43 -0.86 -13.61
CA SER A 346 -23.13 -2.29 -13.52
C SER A 346 -22.38 -2.65 -12.25
N LEU A 347 -22.57 -3.88 -11.75
CA LEU A 347 -21.82 -4.47 -10.63
C LEU A 347 -20.46 -5.06 -11.06
N THR A 348 -20.15 -5.00 -12.36
CA THR A 348 -18.92 -5.58 -12.92
C THR A 348 -17.75 -4.64 -12.68
N PHE A 349 -16.77 -5.10 -11.92
CA PHE A 349 -15.50 -4.41 -11.70
C PHE A 349 -14.36 -5.34 -12.13
N SER A 350 -13.72 -5.03 -13.24
CA SER A 350 -12.67 -5.87 -13.81
C SER A 350 -11.28 -5.48 -13.32
N ILE A 351 -10.31 -6.38 -13.51
CA ILE A 351 -8.88 -6.09 -13.30
C ILE A 351 -8.47 -4.84 -14.11
N ALA A 352 -8.97 -4.67 -15.33
CA ALA A 352 -8.64 -3.49 -16.14
C ALA A 352 -9.17 -2.19 -15.52
N ASN A 353 -10.36 -2.21 -14.90
CA ASN A 353 -10.88 -1.04 -14.18
C ASN A 353 -10.01 -0.70 -12.95
N SER A 354 -9.52 -1.73 -12.24
CA SER A 354 -8.68 -1.54 -11.06
C SER A 354 -7.29 -1.00 -11.42
N PHE A 355 -6.61 -1.63 -12.38
CA PHE A 355 -5.23 -1.29 -12.76
C PHE A 355 -5.13 -0.06 -13.65
N LEU A 356 -6.14 0.17 -14.50
CA LEU A 356 -6.14 1.19 -15.54
C LEU A 356 -7.41 2.02 -15.47
N GLY A 357 -7.88 2.37 -14.26
CA GLY A 357 -9.14 3.09 -14.05
C GLY A 357 -9.27 4.41 -14.81
N ARG A 358 -8.14 5.06 -15.15
CA ARG A 358 -8.12 6.25 -16.01
C ARG A 358 -8.51 5.95 -17.46
N PHE A 359 -8.16 4.77 -17.98
CA PHE A 359 -8.45 4.34 -19.35
C PHE A 359 -9.75 3.53 -19.43
N PHE A 360 -10.11 2.85 -18.34
CA PHE A 360 -11.33 2.04 -18.22
C PHE A 360 -12.11 2.50 -16.99
N PRO A 361 -12.71 3.71 -17.02
CA PRO A 361 -13.56 4.16 -15.93
C PRO A 361 -14.79 3.25 -15.80
N VAL A 362 -15.37 3.20 -14.60
CA VAL A 362 -16.65 2.53 -14.36
C VAL A 362 -17.76 3.34 -15.03
N ASN A 363 -18.61 2.68 -15.82
CA ASN A 363 -19.76 3.35 -16.44
C ASN A 363 -20.72 3.82 -15.34
N ALA A 364 -21.07 5.10 -15.37
CA ALA A 364 -21.95 5.73 -14.40
C ALA A 364 -23.18 6.34 -15.11
N ALA A 365 -24.29 6.46 -14.38
CA ALA A 365 -25.51 7.09 -14.87
C ALA A 365 -25.27 8.59 -15.15
N GLU A 366 -25.97 9.14 -16.13
CA GLU A 366 -25.82 10.56 -16.50
C GLU A 366 -26.27 11.51 -15.39
N GLN A 367 -27.32 11.15 -14.65
CA GLN A 367 -27.84 11.96 -13.56
C GLN A 367 -27.13 11.61 -12.25
N PRO A 368 -26.62 12.61 -11.50
CA PRO A 368 -26.09 12.36 -10.18
C PRO A 368 -27.24 11.94 -9.25
N TYR A 369 -26.97 10.96 -8.39
CA TYR A 369 -27.91 10.61 -7.32
C TYR A 369 -27.73 11.51 -6.09
N TRP A 370 -26.59 12.20 -6.00
CA TRP A 370 -26.26 13.14 -4.94
C TRP A 370 -25.40 14.27 -5.49
N SER A 371 -25.75 15.50 -5.11
CA SER A 371 -25.04 16.75 -5.37
C SER A 371 -24.95 17.55 -4.08
N PHE A 372 -23.84 18.26 -3.88
CA PHE A 372 -23.67 19.09 -2.70
C PHE A 372 -24.67 20.26 -2.73
N GLY A 373 -25.54 20.36 -1.73
CA GLY A 373 -26.50 21.46 -1.59
C GLY A 373 -27.92 21.20 -2.12
N GLY A 374 -28.23 19.98 -2.58
CA GLY A 374 -29.57 19.57 -3.00
C GLY A 374 -29.58 18.67 -4.22
#